data_AF-A0AAU3AX10-F1
#
_entry.id   AF-A0AAU3AX10-F1
#
_cell.length_a   1.000
_cell.length_b   1.000
_cell.length_c   1.000
_cell.angle_alpha   90.00
_cell.angle_beta   90.00
_cell.angle_gamma   90.00
#
_symmetry.space_group_name_H-M   'P 1'
#
loop_
_entity.id
_entity.type
_entity.pdbx_description
1 polymer ?
#
loop_
_entity_poly.entity_id
_entity_poly.type
_entity_poly.pdbx_seq_one_letter_code
_entity_poly.pdbx_strand_id
1 'polypeptide(L)'
;MPDAPATDGWAVDVVLCIDVTGSMSPVLKQVKEGALSFHGRLKAVMARRGMDIGRMRLRVIAFRDFGADRDRAIERTSFLDLPEQTAQFAEFIAGLKATGGGDVPESGLEALALAVRSPWSARNEPNGDRRHIVVLFTDAPAHPLGRHTPRRRAAKSPSDRPPWWSSRRRSGSSASPEDYDVYPRSLDELHDQWGREGQDGAVMDQSAKRLLIFAPEQKPWRDIAETWDKTLFVPSVAGTGLKEIALDEVISTIARNL
;
A
#
# COMPACT_ATOMS: atom_id res chain seq x y z
N MET A 1 3.14 -6.35 -45.89
CA MET A 1 3.11 -7.16 -44.66
C MET A 1 2.15 -6.47 -43.71
N PRO A 2 1.17 -7.15 -43.11
CA PRO A 2 0.34 -6.49 -42.11
C PRO A 2 1.21 -6.24 -40.87
N ASP A 3 1.14 -5.02 -40.35
CA ASP A 3 1.79 -4.62 -39.11
C ASP A 3 1.44 -5.61 -38.00
N ALA A 4 2.47 -6.08 -37.28
CA ALA A 4 2.25 -6.80 -36.03
C ALA A 4 1.40 -5.91 -35.11
N PRO A 5 0.39 -6.45 -34.40
CA PRO A 5 -0.38 -5.66 -33.46
C PRO A 5 0.59 -5.01 -32.47
N ALA A 6 0.45 -3.70 -32.26
CA ALA A 6 1.19 -2.98 -31.23
C ALA A 6 1.04 -3.78 -29.94
N THR A 7 2.15 -4.22 -29.35
CA THR A 7 2.08 -4.89 -28.05
C THR A 7 1.51 -3.88 -27.06
N ASP A 8 0.30 -4.11 -26.58
CA ASP A 8 -0.33 -3.29 -25.55
C ASP A 8 0.63 -3.23 -24.36
N GLY A 9 1.27 -2.08 -24.17
CA GLY A 9 2.39 -1.90 -23.25
C GLY A 9 2.04 -2.32 -21.82
N TRP A 10 3.05 -2.36 -20.95
CA TRP A 10 2.93 -2.85 -19.58
C TRP A 10 1.84 -2.15 -18.78
N ALA A 11 1.04 -2.93 -18.05
CA ALA A 11 0.11 -2.43 -17.05
C ALA A 11 0.80 -2.41 -15.68
N VAL A 12 1.00 -1.20 -15.13
CA VAL A 12 1.71 -1.01 -13.87
C VAL A 12 0.79 -0.39 -12.82
N ASP A 13 0.48 -1.17 -11.79
CA ASP A 13 -0.24 -0.71 -10.61
C ASP A 13 0.73 -0.56 -9.44
N VAL A 14 0.72 0.60 -8.78
CA VAL A 14 1.53 0.84 -7.59
C VAL A 14 0.68 1.34 -6.43
N VAL A 15 0.84 0.72 -5.27
CA VAL A 15 0.27 1.15 -4.00
C VAL A 15 1.38 1.70 -3.11
N LEU A 16 1.26 2.95 -2.71
CA LEU A 16 2.16 3.62 -1.78
C LEU A 16 1.57 3.59 -0.37
N CYS A 17 2.12 2.76 0.51
CA CYS A 17 1.83 2.78 1.94
C CYS A 17 2.78 3.76 2.62
N ILE A 18 2.25 4.86 3.16
CA ILE A 18 3.05 5.96 3.70
C ILE A 18 2.67 6.16 5.16
N ASP A 19 3.65 5.96 6.05
CA ASP A 19 3.53 6.37 7.44
C ASP A 19 3.48 7.90 7.52
N VAL A 20 2.40 8.42 8.11
CA VAL A 20 2.15 9.87 8.29
C VAL A 20 2.02 10.23 9.76
N THR A 21 2.74 9.52 10.62
CA THR A 21 2.92 9.83 12.04
C THR A 21 3.80 11.07 12.24
N GLY A 22 3.85 11.59 13.47
CA GLY A 22 4.62 12.81 13.77
C GLY A 22 6.13 12.67 13.46
N SER A 23 6.72 11.50 13.73
CA SER A 23 8.15 11.22 13.52
C SER A 23 8.55 11.29 12.04
N MET A 24 7.63 10.89 11.16
CA MET A 24 7.82 10.92 9.70
C MET A 24 7.87 12.33 9.10
N SER A 25 7.74 13.41 9.87
CA SER A 25 7.75 14.80 9.34
C SER A 25 8.91 15.11 8.38
N PRO A 26 10.19 14.79 8.69
CA PRO A 26 11.32 15.08 7.80
C PRO A 26 11.30 14.23 6.52
N VAL A 27 10.79 13.01 6.64
CA VAL A 27 10.71 12.01 5.58
C VAL A 27 9.55 12.29 4.63
N LEU A 28 8.40 12.69 5.17
CA LEU A 28 7.16 12.87 4.42
C LEU A 28 7.34 13.93 3.33
N LYS A 29 8.09 15.01 3.60
CA LYS A 29 8.40 16.00 2.56
C LYS A 29 9.08 15.36 1.34
N GLN A 30 10.05 14.49 1.56
CA GLN A 30 10.79 13.80 0.50
C GLN A 30 9.91 12.78 -0.22
N VAL A 31 9.08 12.04 0.52
CA VAL A 31 8.11 11.11 -0.08
C VAL A 31 7.13 11.84 -0.97
N LYS A 32 6.63 13.03 -0.57
CA LYS A 32 5.75 13.86 -1.39
C LYS A 32 6.41 14.28 -2.71
N GLU A 33 7.61 14.85 -2.64
CA GLU A 33 8.37 15.28 -3.82
C GLU A 33 8.67 14.11 -4.76
N GLY A 34 9.12 12.98 -4.18
CA GLY A 34 9.38 11.75 -4.91
C GLY A 34 8.13 11.23 -5.62
N ALA A 35 7.03 11.07 -4.89
CA ALA A 35 5.75 10.60 -5.41
C ALA A 35 5.27 11.42 -6.61
N LEU A 36 5.36 12.76 -6.55
CA LEU A 36 4.97 13.64 -7.66
C LEU A 36 5.82 13.45 -8.92
N SER A 37 7.12 13.13 -8.75
CA SER A 37 8.03 12.87 -9.87
C SER A 37 7.96 11.44 -10.43
N PHE A 38 7.28 10.53 -9.72
CA PHE A 38 7.38 9.08 -9.94
C PHE A 38 6.95 8.65 -11.34
N HIS A 39 5.77 9.09 -11.80
CA HIS A 39 5.25 8.73 -13.13
C HIS A 39 6.23 9.11 -14.25
N GLY A 40 6.73 10.36 -14.24
CA GLY A 40 7.67 10.83 -15.26
C GLY A 40 8.99 10.07 -15.25
N ARG A 41 9.54 9.82 -14.05
CA ARG A 41 10.81 9.09 -13.91
C ARG A 41 10.67 7.62 -14.31
N LEU A 42 9.57 6.95 -13.92
CA LEU A 42 9.32 5.57 -14.28
C LEU A 42 9.19 5.42 -15.80
N LYS A 43 8.39 6.27 -16.45
CA LYS A 43 8.24 6.31 -17.90
C LYS A 43 9.58 6.50 -18.60
N ALA A 44 10.42 7.41 -18.12
CA ALA A 44 11.75 7.65 -18.69
C ALA A 44 12.68 6.42 -18.56
N VAL A 45 12.65 5.71 -17.42
CA VAL A 45 13.48 4.51 -17.23
C VAL A 45 13.01 3.34 -18.08
N MET A 46 11.69 3.13 -18.23
CA MET A 46 11.17 2.07 -19.10
C MET A 46 11.48 2.33 -20.57
N ALA A 47 11.28 3.58 -21.02
CA ALA A 47 11.59 3.95 -22.40
C ALA A 47 13.05 3.68 -22.77
N ARG A 48 14.00 3.95 -21.84
CA ARG A 48 15.43 3.62 -22.03
C ARG A 48 15.72 2.13 -22.14
N ARG A 49 14.82 1.27 -21.66
CA ARG A 49 14.93 -0.19 -21.76
C ARG A 49 14.15 -0.76 -22.95
N GLY A 50 13.59 0.10 -23.81
CA GLY A 50 12.76 -0.33 -24.94
C GLY A 50 11.42 -0.92 -24.50
N MET A 51 10.95 -0.59 -23.30
CA MET A 51 9.67 -1.05 -22.77
C MET A 51 8.69 0.12 -22.72
N ASP A 52 7.48 -0.13 -23.20
CA ASP A 52 6.40 0.86 -23.14
C ASP A 52 5.45 0.57 -21.97
N ILE A 53 4.99 1.63 -21.30
CA ILE A 53 3.97 1.54 -20.25
C ILE A 53 2.65 1.90 -20.91
N GLY A 54 1.82 0.90 -21.16
CA GLY A 54 0.50 1.09 -21.75
C GLY A 54 -0.50 1.69 -20.77
N ARG A 55 -0.38 1.35 -19.47
CA ARG A 55 -1.23 1.89 -18.40
C ARG A 55 -0.47 2.00 -17.10
N MET A 56 -0.69 3.09 -16.36
CA MET A 56 -0.16 3.27 -15.02
C MET A 56 -1.26 3.71 -14.05
N ARG A 57 -1.38 3.01 -12.92
CA ARG A 57 -2.27 3.41 -11.82
C ARG A 57 -1.53 3.56 -10.52
N LEU A 58 -1.86 4.61 -9.77
CA LEU A 58 -1.35 4.83 -8.42
C LEU A 58 -2.47 4.83 -7.39
N ARG A 59 -2.21 4.21 -6.25
CA ARG A 59 -3.05 4.29 -5.06
C ARG A 59 -2.18 4.67 -3.87
N VAL A 60 -2.70 5.52 -2.99
CA VAL A 60 -1.99 5.90 -1.76
C VAL A 60 -2.79 5.41 -0.56
N ILE A 61 -2.09 4.83 0.42
CA ILE A 61 -2.60 4.44 1.73
C ILE A 61 -1.71 5.12 2.76
N ALA A 62 -2.16 6.26 3.28
CA ALA A 62 -1.52 6.94 4.39
C ALA A 62 -1.98 6.31 5.70
N PHE A 63 -1.04 5.94 6.56
CA PHE A 63 -1.34 5.26 7.82
C PHE A 63 -0.66 5.90 9.03
N ARG A 64 -1.26 5.64 10.20
CA ARG A 64 -0.79 6.02 11.55
C ARG A 64 -1.02 4.82 12.47
N ASP A 65 -1.05 5.05 13.78
CA ASP A 65 -1.44 4.03 14.75
C ASP A 65 -2.96 3.91 14.96
N PHE A 66 -3.52 2.70 14.85
CA PHE A 66 -4.92 2.43 15.17
C PHE A 66 -5.27 2.64 16.65
N GLY A 67 -4.35 2.33 17.56
CA GLY A 67 -4.55 2.52 19.00
C GLY A 67 -4.70 3.99 19.39
N ALA A 68 -3.90 4.86 18.78
CA ALA A 68 -3.88 6.30 19.03
C ALA A 68 -4.90 7.08 18.19
N ASP A 69 -4.96 6.83 16.88
CA ASP A 69 -5.69 7.67 15.92
C ASP A 69 -7.05 7.11 15.50
N ARG A 70 -7.33 5.83 15.77
CA ARG A 70 -8.63 5.16 15.56
C ARG A 70 -9.15 5.35 14.13
N ASP A 71 -10.28 6.02 13.95
CA ASP A 71 -10.91 6.24 12.63
C ASP A 71 -10.06 7.12 11.69
N ARG A 72 -9.03 7.80 12.21
CA ARG A 72 -8.06 8.58 11.42
C ARG A 72 -6.76 7.82 11.14
N ALA A 73 -6.67 6.56 11.56
CA ALA A 73 -5.46 5.77 11.39
C ALA A 73 -5.17 5.43 9.93
N ILE A 74 -6.18 5.47 9.04
CA ILE A 74 -6.04 5.23 7.61
C ILE A 74 -6.73 6.32 6.80
N GLU A 75 -6.01 6.90 5.86
CA GLU A 75 -6.54 7.73 4.77
C GLU A 75 -6.06 7.12 3.45
N ARG A 76 -6.94 6.98 2.45
CA ARG A 76 -6.59 6.28 1.20
C ARG A 76 -7.32 6.84 -0.01
N THR A 77 -6.72 6.69 -1.19
CA THR A 77 -7.36 6.96 -2.48
C THR A 77 -7.92 5.69 -3.09
N SER A 78 -8.77 5.80 -4.12
CA SER A 78 -8.91 4.72 -5.12
C SER A 78 -7.60 4.59 -5.92
N PHE A 79 -7.51 3.60 -6.82
CA PHE A 79 -6.51 3.74 -7.89
C PHE A 79 -6.86 4.96 -8.75
N LEU A 80 -5.82 5.69 -9.13
CA LEU A 80 -5.84 6.88 -9.97
C LEU A 80 -5.05 6.55 -11.24
N ASP A 81 -5.67 6.66 -12.41
CA ASP A 81 -5.02 6.44 -13.71
C ASP A 81 -4.15 7.68 -14.04
N LEU A 82 -2.88 7.45 -14.35
CA LEU A 82 -1.92 8.49 -14.70
C LEU A 82 -1.55 8.40 -16.19
N PRO A 83 -1.35 9.56 -16.85
CA PRO A 83 -1.25 10.92 -16.29
C PRO A 83 -2.59 11.65 -16.01
N GLU A 84 -3.73 11.09 -16.38
CA GLU A 84 -5.04 11.77 -16.41
C GLU A 84 -5.44 12.33 -15.03
N GLN A 85 -5.18 11.59 -13.95
CA GLN A 85 -5.55 11.96 -12.59
C GLN A 85 -4.36 12.47 -11.75
N THR A 86 -3.30 12.97 -12.40
CA THR A 86 -2.11 13.52 -11.72
C THR A 86 -2.46 14.64 -10.73
N ALA A 87 -3.41 15.52 -11.09
CA ALA A 87 -3.84 16.61 -10.21
C ALA A 87 -4.49 16.08 -8.91
N GLN A 88 -5.33 15.06 -9.03
CA GLN A 88 -6.03 14.44 -7.91
C GLN A 88 -5.05 13.71 -6.97
N PHE A 89 -4.05 13.03 -7.57
CA PHE A 89 -2.94 12.44 -6.83
C PHE A 89 -2.12 13.50 -6.10
N ALA A 90 -1.76 14.59 -6.78
CA ALA A 90 -0.96 15.66 -6.22
C ALA A 90 -1.66 16.38 -5.06
N GLU A 91 -2.96 16.62 -5.17
CA GLU A 91 -3.78 17.20 -4.11
C GLU A 91 -3.79 16.31 -2.86
N PHE A 92 -4.01 15.00 -3.02
CA PHE A 92 -3.99 14.05 -1.90
C PHE A 92 -2.62 14.02 -1.21
N ILE A 93 -1.54 13.89 -2.00
CA ILE A 93 -0.15 13.89 -1.49
C ILE A 93 0.18 15.21 -0.78
N ALA A 94 -0.22 16.35 -1.33
CA ALA A 94 -0.04 17.65 -0.70
C ALA A 94 -0.78 17.74 0.64
N GLY A 95 -1.98 17.15 0.73
CA GLY A 95 -2.82 17.13 1.93
C GLY A 95 -2.29 16.31 3.11
N LEU A 96 -1.40 15.34 2.89
CA LEU A 96 -0.88 14.48 3.96
C LEU A 96 -0.14 15.29 5.04
N LYS A 97 -0.45 15.04 6.31
CA LYS A 97 0.20 15.70 7.46
C LYS A 97 0.77 14.65 8.40
N ALA A 98 2.06 14.81 8.70
CA ALA A 98 2.81 14.03 9.67
C ALA A 98 2.33 14.39 11.08
N THR A 99 1.32 13.67 11.57
CA THR A 99 0.64 13.93 12.84
C THR A 99 0.08 12.62 13.38
N GLY A 100 -0.01 12.48 14.70
CA GLY A 100 -0.48 11.24 15.33
C GLY A 100 0.66 10.22 15.53
N GLY A 101 0.30 8.96 15.74
CA GLY A 101 1.24 7.84 15.96
C GLY A 101 1.31 7.32 17.40
N GLY A 102 1.11 8.18 18.41
CA GLY A 102 1.16 7.72 19.80
C GLY A 102 2.52 7.11 20.15
N ASP A 103 2.50 5.97 20.86
CA ASP A 103 3.71 5.26 21.24
C ASP A 103 4.05 4.17 20.21
N VAL A 104 5.27 4.20 19.68
CA VAL A 104 5.85 3.14 18.84
C VAL A 104 5.70 1.77 19.52
N PRO A 105 5.35 0.68 18.81
CA PRO A 105 5.19 0.52 17.35
C PRO A 105 3.96 1.20 16.70
N GLU A 106 3.91 1.22 15.37
CA GLU A 106 2.82 1.81 14.57
C GLU A 106 1.99 0.72 13.83
N SER A 107 0.93 1.09 13.09
CA SER A 107 0.05 0.12 12.40
C SER A 107 0.39 -0.12 10.91
N GLY A 108 1.67 -0.33 10.60
CA GLY A 108 2.14 -0.53 9.22
C GLY A 108 1.69 -1.84 8.57
N LEU A 109 1.46 -2.92 9.34
CA LEU A 109 1.01 -4.20 8.79
C LEU A 109 -0.45 -4.13 8.29
N GLU A 110 -1.29 -3.34 8.94
CA GLU A 110 -2.65 -3.06 8.49
C GLU A 110 -2.67 -2.32 7.16
N ALA A 111 -1.77 -1.36 6.96
CA ALA A 111 -1.62 -0.67 5.68
C ALA A 111 -1.15 -1.64 4.58
N LEU A 112 -0.20 -2.53 4.90
CA LEU A 112 0.25 -3.58 3.98
C LEU A 112 -0.90 -4.54 3.61
N ALA A 113 -1.73 -4.95 4.58
CA ALA A 113 -2.90 -5.77 4.31
C ALA A 113 -3.90 -5.10 3.35
N LEU A 114 -4.16 -3.80 3.52
CA LEU A 114 -5.00 -3.03 2.62
C LEU A 114 -4.40 -2.93 1.21
N ALA A 115 -3.07 -2.83 1.11
CA ALA A 115 -2.38 -2.82 -0.17
C ALA A 115 -2.51 -4.17 -0.89
N VAL A 116 -2.24 -5.28 -0.20
CA VAL A 116 -2.38 -6.64 -0.73
C VAL A 116 -3.78 -6.88 -1.31
N ARG A 117 -4.82 -6.40 -0.63
CA ARG A 117 -6.22 -6.56 -1.04
C ARG A 117 -6.74 -5.43 -1.95
N SER A 118 -5.86 -4.60 -2.50
CA SER A 118 -6.27 -3.53 -3.42
C SER A 118 -6.89 -4.11 -4.71
N PRO A 119 -7.73 -3.33 -5.42
CA PRO A 119 -8.36 -3.79 -6.66
C PRO A 119 -7.37 -3.72 -7.84
N TRP A 120 -6.38 -4.60 -7.80
CA TRP A 120 -5.32 -4.74 -8.81
C TRP A 120 -5.88 -5.11 -10.17
N SER A 121 -5.14 -4.80 -11.24
CA SER A 121 -5.50 -5.16 -12.60
C SER A 121 -5.58 -6.67 -12.73
N ALA A 122 -6.72 -7.18 -13.20
CA ALA A 122 -6.94 -8.61 -13.28
C ALA A 122 -6.15 -9.23 -14.44
N ARG A 123 -5.86 -10.53 -14.33
CA ARG A 123 -5.16 -11.30 -15.37
C ARG A 123 -5.83 -11.28 -16.74
N ASN A 124 -7.12 -11.02 -16.77
CA ASN A 124 -7.96 -11.10 -17.96
C ASN A 124 -8.20 -9.73 -18.62
N GLU A 125 -7.58 -8.65 -18.14
CA GLU A 125 -7.66 -7.34 -18.79
C GLU A 125 -6.82 -7.28 -20.09
N PRO A 126 -7.21 -6.48 -21.11
CA PRO A 126 -6.67 -6.56 -22.48
C PRO A 126 -5.21 -6.12 -22.70
N ASN A 127 -4.41 -5.89 -21.67
CA ASN A 127 -3.04 -5.37 -21.83
C ASN A 127 -2.04 -6.45 -21.41
N GLY A 128 -0.87 -6.50 -22.07
CA GLY A 128 0.11 -7.58 -22.00
C GLY A 128 0.60 -7.98 -20.60
N ASP A 129 1.89 -7.84 -20.32
CA ASP A 129 2.40 -8.16 -19.00
C ASP A 129 2.04 -7.07 -17.96
N ARG A 130 1.90 -7.48 -16.70
CA ARG A 130 1.50 -6.59 -15.59
C ARG A 130 2.46 -6.63 -14.41
N ARG A 131 2.49 -5.54 -13.64
CA ARG A 131 3.18 -5.47 -12.35
C ARG A 131 2.29 -4.83 -11.28
N HIS A 132 2.25 -5.48 -10.12
CA HIS A 132 1.53 -5.02 -8.93
C HIS A 132 2.55 -4.75 -7.84
N ILE A 133 2.68 -3.50 -7.43
CA ILE A 133 3.85 -3.07 -6.67
C ILE A 133 3.38 -2.40 -5.40
N VAL A 134 3.77 -2.93 -4.26
CA VAL A 134 3.51 -2.31 -2.96
C VAL A 134 4.81 -1.68 -2.49
N VAL A 135 4.76 -0.40 -2.16
CA VAL A 135 5.90 0.33 -1.59
C VAL A 135 5.49 0.84 -0.22
N LEU A 136 6.20 0.42 0.84
CA LEU A 136 5.94 0.81 2.21
C LEU A 136 7.05 1.71 2.74
N PHE A 137 6.66 2.86 3.31
CA PHE A 137 7.54 3.81 3.95
C PHE A 137 7.16 4.00 5.42
N THR A 138 8.08 3.74 6.34
CA THR A 138 7.93 3.99 7.78
C THR A 138 9.27 4.18 8.46
N ASP A 139 9.30 4.88 9.58
CA ASP A 139 10.47 4.97 10.45
C ASP A 139 10.28 4.19 11.77
N ALA A 140 9.21 3.40 11.87
CA ALA A 140 8.84 2.65 13.06
C ALA A 140 8.75 1.12 12.82
N PRO A 141 8.94 0.28 13.85
CA PRO A 141 8.43 -1.09 13.84
C PRO A 141 6.90 -1.10 13.78
N ALA A 142 6.32 -2.24 13.41
CA ALA A 142 4.87 -2.41 13.41
C ALA A 142 4.34 -3.25 14.58
N HIS A 143 3.13 -2.92 15.02
CA HIS A 143 2.35 -3.75 15.92
C HIS A 143 2.08 -5.14 15.31
N PRO A 144 2.02 -6.19 16.13
CA PRO A 144 1.45 -7.46 15.69
C PRO A 144 0.01 -7.29 15.23
N LEU A 145 -0.32 -7.91 14.08
CA LEU A 145 -1.67 -7.94 13.54
C LEU A 145 -2.68 -8.49 14.55
N GLY A 146 -3.93 -7.99 14.45
CA GLY A 146 -5.06 -8.46 15.25
C GLY A 146 -5.20 -7.86 16.65
N ARG A 147 -4.27 -6.98 17.08
CA ARG A 147 -4.32 -6.33 18.41
C ARG A 147 -5.15 -5.04 18.44
N HIS A 148 -5.03 -4.20 17.42
CA HIS A 148 -5.57 -2.83 17.42
C HIS A 148 -6.62 -2.56 16.32
N THR A 149 -6.94 -3.55 15.49
CA THR A 149 -7.86 -3.35 14.36
C THR A 149 -9.32 -3.27 14.79
N PRO A 150 -10.14 -2.41 14.15
CA PRO A 150 -11.58 -2.39 14.36
C PRO A 150 -12.18 -3.74 14.00
N ARG A 151 -12.66 -4.48 15.00
CA ARG A 151 -13.36 -5.75 14.78
C ARG A 151 -14.86 -5.55 14.83
N ARG A 152 -15.58 -6.29 13.99
CA ARG A 152 -17.04 -6.42 14.14
C ARG A 152 -17.28 -7.05 15.51
N ARG A 153 -17.76 -6.27 16.48
CA ARG A 153 -18.33 -6.86 17.69
C ARG A 153 -19.42 -7.81 17.21
N ALA A 154 -19.33 -9.09 17.54
CA ALA A 154 -20.44 -10.00 17.34
C ALA A 154 -21.68 -9.30 17.91
N ALA A 155 -22.73 -9.17 17.09
CA ALA A 155 -23.97 -8.62 17.60
C ALA A 155 -24.34 -9.48 18.81
N LYS A 156 -24.46 -8.88 20.00
CA LYS A 156 -25.20 -9.52 21.08
C LYS A 156 -26.53 -9.94 20.46
N SER A 157 -26.91 -11.19 20.71
CA SER A 157 -28.02 -11.92 20.09
C SER A 157 -29.18 -10.99 19.69
N PRO A 158 -29.88 -11.22 18.55
CA PRO A 158 -31.03 -10.41 18.13
C PRO A 158 -32.08 -10.16 19.23
N SER A 159 -32.13 -11.01 20.25
CA SER A 159 -32.98 -10.92 21.44
C SER A 159 -32.63 -9.81 22.45
N ASP A 160 -31.42 -9.24 22.40
CA ASP A 160 -30.94 -8.26 23.41
C ASP A 160 -31.12 -6.80 22.98
N ARG A 161 -31.79 -6.53 21.85
CA ARG A 161 -31.97 -5.17 21.34
C ARG A 161 -33.20 -4.51 21.95
N PRO A 162 -33.05 -3.35 22.64
CA PRO A 162 -34.20 -2.60 23.14
C PRO A 162 -35.10 -2.14 21.98
N PRO A 163 -36.43 -2.04 22.18
CA PRO A 163 -37.40 -1.72 21.12
C PRO A 163 -37.15 -0.42 20.36
N TRP A 164 -36.36 0.50 20.90
CA TRP A 164 -36.08 1.82 20.33
C TRP A 164 -34.86 1.87 19.38
N TRP A 165 -34.13 0.76 19.18
CA TRP A 165 -32.88 0.67 18.40
C TRP A 165 -33.03 1.09 16.92
N SER A 166 -34.21 0.95 16.33
CA SER A 166 -34.48 1.31 14.92
C SER A 166 -34.50 2.82 14.65
N SER A 167 -34.52 3.67 15.69
CA SER A 167 -34.80 5.10 15.55
C SER A 167 -33.57 6.01 15.60
N ARG A 168 -32.35 5.46 15.76
CA ARG A 168 -31.13 6.26 15.94
C ARG A 168 -30.05 5.96 14.91
N ARG A 169 -30.40 5.96 13.62
CA ARG A 169 -29.42 6.24 12.56
C ARG A 169 -29.21 7.75 12.48
N ARG A 170 -28.52 8.32 13.47
CA ARG A 170 -27.98 9.67 13.36
C ARG A 170 -26.57 9.57 12.80
N SER A 171 -26.38 10.26 11.68
CA SER A 171 -25.14 10.58 10.98
C SER A 171 -23.92 10.64 11.89
N GLY A 172 -23.03 9.66 11.74
CA GLY A 172 -21.71 9.64 12.33
C GLY A 172 -20.89 8.63 11.54
N SER A 173 -19.89 9.13 10.82
CA SER A 173 -18.89 8.36 10.06
C SER A 173 -18.37 7.19 10.88
N SER A 174 -18.91 6.00 10.63
CA SER A 174 -18.37 4.73 11.11
C SER A 174 -17.72 4.04 9.92
N ALA A 175 -16.51 3.50 10.10
CA ALA A 175 -15.86 2.60 9.15
C ALA A 175 -16.89 1.69 8.45
N SER A 176 -16.78 1.56 7.12
CA SER A 176 -17.77 0.82 6.35
C SER A 176 -17.78 -0.65 6.84
N PRO A 177 -18.92 -1.37 6.74
CA PRO A 177 -18.99 -2.80 7.09
C PRO A 177 -17.92 -3.66 6.41
N GLU A 178 -17.39 -3.18 5.29
CA GLU A 178 -16.36 -3.79 4.47
C GLU A 178 -14.98 -3.77 5.15
N ASP A 179 -14.69 -2.81 6.04
CA ASP A 179 -13.37 -2.66 6.66
C ASP A 179 -13.13 -3.61 7.86
N TYR A 180 -14.17 -4.28 8.39
CA TYR A 180 -14.08 -5.04 9.66
C TYR A 180 -13.45 -6.45 9.55
N ASP A 181 -13.37 -7.04 8.35
CA ASP A 181 -12.76 -8.36 8.07
C ASP A 181 -11.61 -8.26 7.05
N VAL A 182 -11.07 -7.05 6.86
CA VAL A 182 -10.00 -6.81 5.88
C VAL A 182 -8.63 -7.17 6.43
N TYR A 183 -8.42 -6.97 7.74
CA TYR A 183 -7.12 -7.15 8.37
C TYR A 183 -6.89 -8.61 8.82
N PRO A 184 -5.79 -9.25 8.38
CA PRO A 184 -5.38 -10.56 8.88
C PRO A 184 -5.14 -10.54 10.39
N ARG A 185 -5.20 -11.71 11.02
CA ARG A 185 -5.00 -11.87 12.46
C ARG A 185 -3.55 -12.13 12.84
N SER A 186 -2.73 -12.48 11.86
CA SER A 186 -1.32 -12.79 12.07
C SER A 186 -0.50 -12.41 10.83
N LEU A 187 0.81 -12.30 11.02
CA LEU A 187 1.74 -12.10 9.91
C LEU A 187 1.72 -13.28 8.94
N ASP A 188 1.43 -14.48 9.44
CA ASP A 188 1.31 -15.70 8.63
C ASP A 188 0.11 -15.65 7.69
N GLU A 189 -1.07 -15.26 8.20
CA GLU A 189 -2.27 -15.05 7.37
C GLU A 189 -2.04 -13.93 6.33
N LEU A 190 -1.28 -12.89 6.67
CA LEU A 190 -0.92 -11.84 5.71
C LEU A 190 0.05 -12.36 4.63
N HIS A 191 1.01 -13.21 5.00
CA HIS A 191 1.91 -13.85 4.04
C HIS A 191 1.15 -14.80 3.10
N ASP A 192 0.15 -15.53 3.60
CA ASP A 192 -0.70 -16.37 2.77
C ASP A 192 -1.50 -15.53 1.75
N GLN A 193 -1.95 -14.32 2.15
CA GLN A 193 -2.59 -13.38 1.22
C GLN A 193 -1.61 -12.79 0.19
N TRP A 194 -0.37 -12.46 0.60
CA TRP A 194 0.72 -12.12 -0.33
C TRP A 194 1.01 -13.28 -1.29
N GLY A 195 0.85 -14.51 -0.82
CA GLY A 195 1.04 -15.75 -1.53
C GLY A 195 2.44 -16.29 -1.38
N ARG A 196 2.59 -17.57 -1.06
CA ARG A 196 3.90 -18.21 -1.04
C ARG A 196 4.20 -18.84 -2.38
N GLU A 197 5.48 -18.90 -2.73
CA GLU A 197 5.89 -19.58 -3.96
C GLU A 197 5.43 -21.05 -3.93
N GLY A 198 4.79 -21.49 -5.02
CA GLY A 198 4.25 -22.85 -5.14
C GLY A 198 2.94 -23.11 -4.37
N GLN A 199 2.33 -22.10 -3.76
CA GLN A 199 1.01 -22.24 -3.11
C GLN A 199 -0.08 -21.50 -3.87
N ASP A 200 -1.21 -22.18 -4.06
CA ASP A 200 -2.41 -21.62 -4.67
C ASP A 200 -3.28 -20.91 -3.62
N GLY A 201 -4.18 -20.02 -4.08
CA GLY A 201 -5.16 -19.33 -3.23
C GLY A 201 -4.70 -17.97 -2.69
N ALA A 202 -3.52 -17.50 -3.11
CA ALA A 202 -3.05 -16.15 -2.81
C ALA A 202 -3.99 -15.07 -3.38
N VAL A 203 -4.04 -13.91 -2.71
CA VAL A 203 -4.76 -12.73 -3.22
C VAL A 203 -3.98 -12.09 -4.36
N MET A 204 -2.66 -12.03 -4.22
CA MET A 204 -1.78 -11.43 -5.22
C MET A 204 -1.40 -12.42 -6.31
N ASP A 205 -1.31 -11.92 -7.54
CA ASP A 205 -0.73 -12.66 -8.64
C ASP A 205 0.78 -12.84 -8.41
N GLN A 206 1.20 -14.10 -8.31
CA GLN A 206 2.58 -14.49 -8.06
C GLN A 206 3.57 -13.89 -9.07
N SER A 207 3.26 -13.92 -10.36
CA SER A 207 4.15 -13.40 -11.40
C SER A 207 4.27 -11.87 -11.35
N ALA A 208 3.19 -11.18 -10.99
CA ALA A 208 3.08 -9.73 -11.08
C ALA A 208 3.55 -8.98 -9.82
N LYS A 209 3.46 -9.61 -8.63
CA LYS A 209 3.63 -8.93 -7.35
C LYS A 209 5.08 -8.54 -7.06
N ARG A 210 5.31 -7.37 -6.48
CA ARG A 210 6.61 -6.92 -5.93
C ARG A 210 6.36 -6.12 -4.66
N LEU A 211 7.13 -6.36 -3.60
CA LEU A 211 7.05 -5.65 -2.33
C LEU A 211 8.36 -4.90 -2.08
N LEU A 212 8.28 -3.60 -1.80
CA LEU A 212 9.42 -2.78 -1.45
C LEU A 212 9.16 -2.16 -0.09
N ILE A 213 10.08 -2.35 0.85
CA ILE A 213 9.94 -1.90 2.24
C ILE A 213 11.09 -0.97 2.57
N PHE A 214 10.75 0.27 2.89
CA PHE A 214 11.64 1.27 3.47
C PHE A 214 11.29 1.44 4.94
N ALA A 215 12.02 0.75 5.81
CA ALA A 215 11.71 0.68 7.22
C ALA A 215 12.96 0.43 8.07
N PRO A 216 12.91 0.64 9.40
CA PRO A 216 14.01 0.29 10.28
C PRO A 216 14.36 -1.20 10.17
N GLU A 217 15.63 -1.56 10.39
CA GLU A 217 16.10 -2.95 10.37
C GLU A 217 15.68 -3.72 11.63
N GLN A 218 14.38 -3.79 11.89
CA GLN A 218 13.76 -4.38 13.08
C GLN A 218 12.58 -5.28 12.67
N LYS A 219 12.07 -6.06 13.63
CA LYS A 219 10.85 -6.84 13.41
C LYS A 219 9.63 -5.90 13.32
N PRO A 220 8.62 -6.22 12.48
CA PRO A 220 8.51 -7.42 11.64
C PRO A 220 9.18 -7.28 10.25
N TRP A 221 9.75 -6.13 9.91
CA TRP A 221 10.26 -5.84 8.56
C TRP A 221 11.38 -6.76 8.11
N ARG A 222 12.32 -7.05 9.02
CA ARG A 222 13.40 -8.02 8.76
C ARG A 222 12.85 -9.41 8.45
N ASP A 223 11.93 -9.91 9.28
CA ASP A 223 11.33 -11.24 9.09
C ASP A 223 10.60 -11.32 7.74
N ILE A 224 9.89 -10.26 7.34
CA ILE A 224 9.23 -10.17 6.03
C ILE A 224 10.27 -10.22 4.90
N ALA A 225 11.33 -9.41 5.00
CA ALA A 225 12.39 -9.36 3.99
C ALA A 225 13.11 -10.70 3.79
N GLU A 226 13.28 -11.46 4.86
CA GLU A 226 13.94 -12.78 4.83
C GLU A 226 13.02 -13.90 4.31
N THR A 227 11.70 -13.77 4.49
CA THR A 227 10.77 -14.89 4.26
C THR A 227 9.83 -14.71 3.08
N TRP A 228 9.51 -13.48 2.67
CA TRP A 228 8.56 -13.22 1.59
C TRP A 228 9.26 -13.10 0.24
N ASP A 229 8.80 -13.87 -0.74
CA ASP A 229 9.29 -13.78 -2.10
C ASP A 229 9.00 -12.41 -2.73
N LYS A 230 9.85 -12.02 -3.70
CA LYS A 230 9.69 -10.77 -4.46
C LYS A 230 9.65 -9.51 -3.59
N THR A 231 10.35 -9.58 -2.46
CA THR A 231 10.50 -8.49 -1.49
C THR A 231 11.89 -7.88 -1.61
N LEU A 232 11.95 -6.55 -1.69
CA LEU A 232 13.17 -5.77 -1.51
C LEU A 232 13.04 -4.96 -0.22
N PHE A 233 14.01 -5.10 0.66
CA PHE A 233 14.09 -4.33 1.89
C PHE A 233 15.25 -3.35 1.83
N VAL A 234 14.94 -2.08 2.11
CA VAL A 234 15.90 -0.99 2.16
C VAL A 234 15.83 -0.38 3.56
N PRO A 235 16.85 -0.58 4.41
CA PRO A 235 16.85 -0.03 5.76
C PRO A 235 16.74 1.50 5.75
N SER A 236 15.77 2.06 6.47
CA SER A 236 15.70 3.49 6.72
C SER A 236 16.54 3.84 7.96
N VAL A 237 17.65 4.55 7.78
CA VAL A 237 18.45 5.05 8.91
C VAL A 237 17.88 6.41 9.34
N ALA A 238 17.44 6.50 10.60
CA ALA A 238 16.91 7.73 11.19
C ALA A 238 17.89 8.91 11.00
N GLY A 239 17.37 10.06 10.59
CA GLY A 239 18.16 11.28 10.37
C GLY A 239 18.91 11.38 9.03
N THR A 240 18.99 10.30 8.24
CA THR A 240 19.63 10.35 6.91
C THR A 240 18.70 10.69 5.76
N GLY A 241 17.42 10.94 6.04
CA GLY A 241 16.38 11.13 5.04
C GLY A 241 16.15 9.85 4.23
N LEU A 242 14.91 9.61 3.85
CA LEU A 242 14.59 8.73 2.74
C LEU A 242 15.07 9.42 1.46
N LYS A 243 16.41 9.50 1.29
CA LYS A 243 17.06 10.19 0.17
C LYS A 243 16.46 9.70 -1.14
N GLU A 244 16.58 10.52 -2.19
CA GLU A 244 16.20 10.21 -3.59
C GLU A 244 16.52 8.77 -4.04
N ILE A 245 17.56 8.16 -3.44
CA ILE A 245 17.93 6.74 -3.46
C ILE A 245 16.71 5.80 -3.36
N ALA A 246 15.74 6.11 -2.50
CA ALA A 246 14.59 5.25 -2.28
C ALA A 246 13.68 5.14 -3.50
N LEU A 247 13.35 6.26 -4.14
CA LEU A 247 12.51 6.23 -5.33
C LEU A 247 13.28 5.73 -6.56
N ASP A 248 14.57 6.05 -6.67
CA ASP A 248 15.42 5.48 -7.72
C ASP A 248 15.54 3.97 -7.60
N GLU A 249 15.64 3.44 -6.37
CA GLU A 249 15.67 1.99 -6.16
C GLU A 249 14.30 1.37 -6.44
N VAL A 250 13.19 2.04 -6.10
CA VAL A 250 11.85 1.62 -6.53
C VAL A 250 11.83 1.52 -8.06
N ILE A 251 12.09 2.62 -8.77
CA ILE A 251 12.05 2.67 -10.22
C ILE A 251 12.98 1.63 -10.85
N SER A 252 14.20 1.49 -10.32
CA SER A 252 15.17 0.50 -10.77
C SER A 252 14.69 -0.93 -10.55
N THR A 253 14.06 -1.21 -9.41
CA THR A 253 13.51 -2.54 -9.09
C THR A 253 12.34 -2.89 -9.98
N ILE A 254 11.45 -1.92 -10.24
CA ILE A 254 10.37 -2.08 -11.21
C ILE A 254 11.00 -2.40 -12.57
N ALA A 255 11.95 -1.59 -13.02
CA ALA A 255 12.58 -1.74 -14.33
C ALA A 255 13.41 -3.04 -14.48
N ARG A 256 14.10 -3.51 -13.44
CA ARG A 256 14.96 -4.72 -13.45
C ARG A 256 14.16 -6.02 -13.44
N ASN A 257 12.97 -6.01 -12.82
CA ASN A 257 12.16 -7.21 -12.63
C ASN A 257 10.88 -7.18 -13.46
N LEU A 258 10.88 -6.36 -14.51
CA LEU A 258 9.93 -6.34 -15.61
C LEU A 258 10.39 -7.31 -16.69
#